data_AF-A0A3D2RVD7-F1
#
_entry.id   AF-A0A3D2RVD7-F1
#
_cell.length_a   1.000
_cell.length_b   1.000
_cell.length_c   1.000
_cell.angle_alpha   90.00
_cell.angle_beta   90.00
_cell.angle_gamma   90.00
#
_symmetry.space_group_name_H-M   'P 1'
#
loop_
_entity.id
_entity.type
_entity.pdbx_description
1 polymer ?
#
loop_
_entity_poly.entity_id
_entity_poly.type
_entity_poly.pdbx_seq_one_letter_code
_entity_poly.pdbx_strand_id
1 'polypeptide(L)'
;PIAITHANPTFWHPALRNKSNKVLEALGESGSMLGFSVYPHHLKDGTNCTLESFCTMIADTAEIMGVNNIGIGTDLCQNQPDSVVEWMRNGTWTNERDYGEGSAGFAGFPDQPEWFRGNRDFVNIATGLMSVGFSNDDVDLVMGNNWLRFFESSFESLK
;
A
#
# COMPACT_ATOMS: atom_id res chain seq x y z
N PRO A 1 1.09 -13.71 13.82
CA PRO A 1 1.15 -12.91 12.58
C PRO A 1 0.67 -11.47 12.80
N ILE A 2 1.32 -10.50 12.16
CA ILE A 2 0.95 -9.07 12.19
C ILE A 2 0.63 -8.59 10.77
N ALA A 3 0.18 -7.35 10.62
CA ALA A 3 -0.01 -6.74 9.32
C ALA A 3 0.61 -5.34 9.27
N ILE A 4 1.32 -5.05 8.18
CA ILE A 4 1.58 -3.69 7.73
C ILE A 4 0.50 -3.38 6.69
N THR A 5 -0.53 -2.63 7.09
CA THR A 5 -1.77 -2.51 6.31
C THR A 5 -1.63 -1.65 5.05
N HIS A 6 -0.65 -0.75 4.98
CA HIS A 6 -0.39 0.13 3.84
C HIS A 6 1.08 0.58 3.83
N ALA A 7 1.91 -0.02 2.98
CA ALA A 7 3.29 0.41 2.71
C ALA A 7 3.81 -0.23 1.41
N ASN A 8 4.91 0.29 0.85
CA ASN A 8 5.60 -0.30 -0.29
C ASN A 8 7.06 -0.66 0.07
N PRO A 9 7.80 -1.37 -0.79
CA PRO A 9 9.22 -1.69 -0.56
C PRO A 9 10.17 -0.51 -0.81
N THR A 10 11.22 -0.39 0.01
CA THR A 10 12.26 0.64 -0.18
C THR A 10 13.14 0.38 -1.41
N PHE A 11 13.25 -0.86 -1.88
CA PHE A 11 14.01 -1.18 -3.09
C PHE A 11 13.38 -0.55 -4.34
N TRP A 12 12.05 -0.33 -4.31
CA TRP A 12 11.31 0.28 -5.41
C TRP A 12 11.27 1.81 -5.27
N HIS A 13 11.01 2.32 -4.06
CA HIS A 13 11.01 3.75 -3.78
C HIS A 13 11.40 4.03 -2.30
N PRO A 14 12.42 4.85 -2.02
CA PRO A 14 12.94 5.07 -0.66
C PRO A 14 12.16 6.13 0.14
N ALA A 15 10.82 6.06 0.19
CA ALA A 15 10.00 6.87 1.09
C ALA A 15 10.18 6.44 2.56
N LEU A 16 10.01 7.35 3.52
CA LEU A 16 10.15 7.08 4.96
C LEU A 16 9.19 5.99 5.42
N ARG A 17 8.01 5.89 4.80
CA ARG A 17 7.00 4.89 5.13
C ARG A 17 7.29 3.50 4.56
N ASN A 18 8.10 3.39 3.51
CA ASN A 18 8.40 2.14 2.82
C ASN A 18 9.30 1.22 3.66
N LYS A 19 9.28 -0.09 3.37
CA LYS A 19 9.91 -1.14 4.19
C LYS A 19 11.11 -1.79 3.50
N SER A 20 12.16 -2.05 4.27
CA SER A 20 13.38 -2.70 3.79
C SER A 20 13.17 -4.19 3.54
N ASN A 21 14.00 -4.78 2.68
CA ASN A 21 13.95 -6.22 2.39
C ASN A 21 14.01 -7.06 3.66
N LYS A 22 14.85 -6.67 4.64
CA LYS A 22 14.91 -7.34 5.94
C LYS A 22 13.56 -7.41 6.67
N VAL A 23 12.76 -6.35 6.58
CA VAL A 23 11.41 -6.34 7.18
C VAL A 23 10.45 -7.19 6.35
N LEU A 24 10.54 -7.11 5.02
CA LEU A 24 9.69 -7.90 4.12
C LEU A 24 9.93 -9.40 4.28
N GLU A 25 11.19 -9.84 4.30
CA GLU A 25 11.61 -11.22 4.57
C GLU A 25 11.02 -11.71 5.91
N ALA A 26 11.19 -10.93 6.99
CA ALA A 26 10.63 -11.28 8.30
C ALA A 26 9.09 -11.35 8.33
N LEU A 27 8.40 -10.53 7.52
CA LEU A 27 6.95 -10.62 7.38
C LEU A 27 6.54 -11.92 6.66
N GLY A 28 7.22 -12.28 5.58
CA GLY A 28 7.00 -13.54 4.86
C GLY A 28 7.23 -14.76 5.77
N GLU A 29 8.37 -14.82 6.46
CA GLU A 29 8.72 -15.93 7.36
C GLU A 29 7.73 -16.11 8.52
N SER A 30 7.10 -15.02 8.98
CA SER A 30 6.17 -15.04 10.12
C SER A 30 4.70 -15.26 9.74
N GLY A 31 4.40 -15.46 8.45
CA GLY A 31 3.02 -15.55 7.97
C GLY A 31 2.24 -14.23 8.12
N SER A 32 2.94 -13.10 8.19
CA SER A 32 2.36 -11.77 8.36
C SER A 32 1.96 -11.17 7.00
N MET A 33 1.20 -10.08 7.02
CA MET A 33 0.64 -9.45 5.82
C MET A 33 1.30 -8.10 5.49
N LEU A 34 1.49 -7.83 4.20
CA LEU A 34 1.74 -6.49 3.66
C LEU A 34 0.58 -6.06 2.73
N GLY A 35 0.00 -4.89 3.01
CA GLY A 35 -0.90 -4.19 2.09
C GLY A 35 -0.15 -3.14 1.28
N PHE A 36 -0.21 -3.20 -0.05
CA PHE A 36 0.42 -2.20 -0.92
C PHE A 36 -0.38 -0.91 -0.93
N SER A 37 0.33 0.20 -0.67
CA SER A 37 -0.24 1.54 -0.65
C SER A 37 -0.22 2.15 -2.03
N VAL A 38 -1.31 2.84 -2.37
CA VAL A 38 -1.46 3.65 -3.59
C VAL A 38 -1.32 5.15 -3.26
N TYR A 39 -0.94 5.50 -2.03
CA TYR A 39 -0.76 6.89 -1.64
C TYR A 39 0.46 7.49 -2.36
N PRO A 40 0.34 8.60 -3.10
CA PRO A 40 1.40 9.09 -3.99
C PRO A 40 2.76 9.32 -3.31
N HIS A 41 2.80 9.72 -2.03
CA HIS A 41 4.06 9.86 -1.30
C HIS A 41 4.82 8.53 -1.06
N HIS A 42 4.14 7.40 -1.19
CA HIS A 42 4.75 6.07 -1.08
C HIS A 42 5.12 5.48 -2.45
N LEU A 43 4.70 6.12 -3.55
CA LEU A 43 4.84 5.62 -4.91
C LEU A 43 6.10 6.15 -5.58
N LYS A 44 6.79 5.28 -6.31
CA LYS A 44 7.80 5.71 -7.27
C LYS A 44 7.14 6.64 -8.29
N ASP A 45 7.75 7.81 -8.50
CA ASP A 45 7.27 8.88 -9.40
C ASP A 45 5.94 9.54 -8.97
N GLY A 46 5.47 9.28 -7.74
CA GLY A 46 4.32 9.96 -7.14
C GLY A 46 3.04 9.82 -7.97
N THR A 47 2.38 10.95 -8.27
CA THR A 47 1.21 11.01 -9.14
C THR A 47 1.47 10.45 -10.55
N ASN A 48 2.72 10.46 -11.01
CA ASN A 48 3.09 9.93 -12.33
C ASN A 48 3.45 8.44 -12.31
N CYS A 49 3.28 7.75 -11.17
CA CYS A 49 3.51 6.32 -11.05
C CYS A 49 2.70 5.55 -12.11
N THR A 50 3.33 4.64 -12.83
CA THR A 50 2.63 3.80 -13.82
C THR A 50 2.09 2.53 -13.18
N LEU A 51 0.95 2.04 -13.68
CA LEU A 51 0.36 0.77 -13.25
C LEU A 51 1.35 -0.40 -13.41
N GLU A 52 2.08 -0.42 -14.53
CA GLU A 52 3.11 -1.43 -14.81
C GLU A 52 4.22 -1.41 -13.76
N SER A 53 4.71 -0.23 -13.35
CA SER A 53 5.76 -0.14 -12.34
C SER A 53 5.26 -0.60 -10.97
N PHE A 54 4.03 -0.25 -10.61
CA PHE A 54 3.40 -0.68 -9.36
C PHE A 54 3.19 -2.20 -9.34
N CYS A 55 2.60 -2.77 -10.38
CA CYS A 55 2.36 -4.22 -10.45
C CYS A 55 3.66 -5.04 -10.54
N THR A 56 4.67 -4.56 -11.28
CA THR A 56 5.99 -5.22 -11.31
C THR A 56 6.63 -5.24 -9.92
N MET A 57 6.53 -4.14 -9.16
CA MET A 57 7.00 -4.12 -7.77
C MET A 57 6.26 -5.13 -6.87
N ILE A 58 4.95 -5.32 -7.09
CA ILE A 58 4.18 -6.33 -6.37
C ILE A 58 4.69 -7.74 -6.69
N ALA A 59 5.00 -8.02 -7.97
CA ALA A 59 5.60 -9.28 -8.41
C ALA A 59 6.95 -9.54 -7.71
N ASP A 60 7.86 -8.56 -7.74
CA ASP A 60 9.16 -8.66 -7.07
C ASP A 60 9.02 -8.86 -5.55
N THR A 61 8.00 -8.26 -4.94
CA THR A 61 7.72 -8.42 -3.51
C THR A 61 7.14 -9.81 -3.19
N ALA A 62 6.36 -10.38 -4.11
CA ALA A 62 5.82 -11.74 -3.98
C ALA A 62 6.95 -12.79 -3.93
N GLU A 63 8.05 -12.58 -4.66
CA GLU A 63 9.24 -13.43 -4.61
C GLU A 63 9.94 -13.40 -3.24
N ILE A 64 9.83 -12.28 -2.50
CA ILE A 64 10.44 -12.10 -1.18
C ILE A 64 9.52 -12.63 -0.07
N MET A 65 8.25 -12.24 -0.10
CA MET A 65 7.30 -12.51 0.98
C MET A 65 6.47 -13.78 0.78
N GLY A 66 6.37 -14.26 -0.46
CA GLY A 66 5.36 -15.21 -0.89
C GLY A 66 4.03 -14.53 -1.25
N VAL A 67 3.42 -14.97 -2.34
CA VAL A 67 2.13 -14.43 -2.84
C VAL A 67 1.00 -14.52 -1.81
N ASN A 68 1.09 -15.43 -0.84
CA ASN A 68 0.11 -15.62 0.23
C ASN A 68 0.15 -14.56 1.35
N ASN A 69 1.16 -13.69 1.33
CA ASN A 69 1.47 -12.76 2.42
C ASN A 69 1.34 -11.29 2.00
N ILE A 70 0.76 -11.03 0.83
CA ILE A 70 0.63 -9.71 0.25
C ILE A 70 -0.83 -9.42 -0.14
N GLY A 71 -1.20 -8.15 -0.17
CA GLY A 71 -2.54 -7.72 -0.58
C GLY A 71 -2.58 -6.23 -0.88
N ILE A 72 -3.77 -5.69 -1.17
CA ILE A 72 -3.95 -4.26 -1.43
C ILE A 72 -4.39 -3.52 -0.16
N GLY A 73 -3.77 -2.36 0.10
CA GLY A 73 -4.05 -1.49 1.23
C GLY A 73 -3.88 -0.04 0.83
N THR A 74 -4.82 0.46 0.04
CA THR A 74 -4.61 1.65 -0.83
C THR A 74 -4.24 2.92 -0.10
N ASP A 75 -4.71 3.09 1.15
CA ASP A 75 -4.62 4.35 1.89
C ASP A 75 -5.31 5.51 1.12
N LEU A 76 -6.45 5.22 0.48
CA LEU A 76 -7.19 6.15 -0.34
C LEU A 76 -7.95 7.18 0.51
N CYS A 77 -7.48 8.43 0.55
CA CYS A 77 -8.14 9.56 1.21
C CYS A 77 -9.11 10.31 0.28
N GLN A 78 -10.02 9.59 -0.39
CA GLN A 78 -10.91 10.18 -1.41
C GLN A 78 -11.88 11.22 -0.80
N ASN A 79 -12.05 12.34 -1.51
CA ASN A 79 -12.96 13.44 -1.15
C ASN A 79 -12.67 14.10 0.21
N GLN A 80 -11.44 14.01 0.73
CA GLN A 80 -11.03 14.72 1.93
C GLN A 80 -10.41 16.07 1.59
N PRO A 81 -10.78 17.17 2.28
CA PRO A 81 -10.15 18.47 2.08
C PRO A 81 -8.75 18.51 2.73
N ASP A 82 -7.91 19.45 2.29
CA ASP A 82 -6.54 19.61 2.82
C ASP A 82 -6.49 19.88 4.33
N SER A 83 -7.54 20.46 4.91
CA SER A 83 -7.63 20.64 6.37
C SER A 83 -7.56 19.32 7.14
N VAL A 84 -7.98 18.21 6.52
CA VAL A 84 -7.91 16.87 7.13
C VAL A 84 -6.47 16.36 7.15
N VAL A 85 -5.72 16.47 6.05
CA VAL A 85 -4.30 16.04 6.04
C VAL A 85 -3.45 16.94 6.94
N GLU A 86 -3.76 18.23 6.99
CA GLU A 86 -3.11 19.17 7.91
C GLU A 86 -3.32 18.74 9.37
N TRP A 87 -4.57 18.43 9.75
CA TRP A 87 -4.88 17.90 11.08
C TRP A 87 -4.21 16.55 11.34
N MET A 88 -4.21 15.62 10.38
CA MET A 88 -3.56 14.30 10.54
C MET A 88 -2.07 14.42 10.82
N ARG A 89 -1.38 15.41 10.22
CA ARG A 89 0.04 15.66 10.40
C ARG A 89 0.35 16.44 11.69
N ASN A 90 -0.49 17.40 12.04
CA ASN A 90 -0.21 18.38 13.09
C ASN A 90 -0.96 18.12 14.40
N GLY A 91 -1.89 17.17 14.43
CA GLY A 91 -2.56 16.71 15.64
C GLY A 91 -3.10 17.83 16.54
N THR A 92 -3.30 17.50 17.82
CA THR A 92 -3.72 18.47 18.85
C THR A 92 -2.53 19.02 19.65
N TRP A 93 -1.43 18.26 19.71
CA TRP A 93 -0.31 18.53 20.62
C TRP A 93 1.02 18.73 19.89
N THR A 94 1.00 18.95 18.58
CA THR A 94 2.23 19.18 17.82
C THR A 94 2.66 20.63 17.97
N ASN A 95 3.87 20.85 18.48
CA ASN A 95 4.41 22.18 18.78
C ASN A 95 5.05 22.85 17.56
N GLU A 96 5.39 22.08 16.53
CA GLU A 96 5.98 22.56 15.27
C GLU A 96 5.23 21.98 14.09
N ARG A 97 5.16 22.73 12.98
CA ARG A 97 4.37 22.30 11.82
C ARG A 97 5.03 21.13 11.10
N ASP A 98 4.32 20.01 11.01
CA ASP A 98 4.73 18.81 10.26
C ASP A 98 4.02 18.77 8.90
N TYR A 99 4.78 18.54 7.85
CA TYR A 99 4.30 18.36 6.47
C TYR A 99 4.31 16.89 6.04
N GLY A 100 4.72 15.97 6.90
CA GLY A 100 4.94 14.56 6.60
C GLY A 100 5.93 14.39 5.44
N GLU A 101 5.59 13.52 4.50
CA GLU A 101 6.31 13.32 3.23
C GLU A 101 6.03 14.44 2.20
N GLY A 102 5.20 15.42 2.56
CA GLY A 102 4.93 16.61 1.77
C GLY A 102 5.95 17.73 2.01
N SER A 103 5.64 18.91 1.47
CA SER A 103 6.44 20.11 1.72
C SER A 103 5.53 21.32 1.92
N ALA A 104 6.09 22.45 2.35
CA ALA A 104 5.32 23.70 2.48
C ALA A 104 4.62 24.12 1.17
N GLY A 105 5.18 23.76 0.00
CA GLY A 105 4.57 24.02 -1.31
C GLY A 105 3.54 22.98 -1.75
N PHE A 106 3.46 21.83 -1.06
CA PHE A 106 2.58 20.70 -1.36
C PHE A 106 2.06 20.10 -0.04
N ALA A 107 1.36 20.92 0.74
CA ALA A 107 0.87 20.57 2.06
C ALA A 107 -0.47 19.81 2.05
N GLY A 108 -1.15 19.78 0.91
CA GLY A 108 -2.42 19.06 0.71
C GLY A 108 -2.25 17.58 0.42
N PHE A 109 -3.36 16.92 0.10
CA PHE A 109 -3.32 15.56 -0.44
C PHE A 109 -2.79 15.60 -1.87
N PRO A 110 -1.79 14.77 -2.24
CA PRO A 110 -1.34 14.69 -3.62
C PRO A 110 -2.40 14.02 -4.50
N ASP A 111 -2.44 14.43 -5.77
CA ASP A 111 -3.31 13.80 -6.76
C ASP A 111 -2.93 12.33 -6.95
N GLN A 112 -3.96 11.47 -7.04
CA GLN A 112 -3.78 10.05 -7.32
C GLN A 112 -3.29 9.80 -8.76
N PRO A 113 -2.58 8.69 -9.02
CA PRO A 113 -2.21 8.30 -10.37
C PRO A 113 -3.43 8.13 -11.28
N GLU A 114 -3.23 8.33 -12.58
CA GLU A 114 -4.32 8.28 -13.57
C GLU A 114 -5.09 6.95 -13.56
N TRP A 115 -4.39 5.85 -13.28
CA TRP A 115 -4.96 4.50 -13.22
C TRP A 115 -5.70 4.18 -11.92
N PHE A 116 -5.69 5.06 -10.90
CA PHE A 116 -6.35 4.84 -9.61
C PHE A 116 -6.89 6.11 -8.97
N ARG A 117 -7.81 6.80 -9.63
CA ARG A 117 -8.40 8.06 -9.13
C ARG A 117 -9.39 7.83 -7.99
N GLY A 118 -9.92 6.62 -7.86
CA GLY A 118 -10.80 6.27 -6.75
C GLY A 118 -11.11 4.79 -6.63
N ASN A 119 -12.01 4.47 -5.70
CA ASN A 119 -12.37 3.09 -5.37
C ASN A 119 -12.94 2.25 -6.54
N ARG A 120 -13.41 2.88 -7.62
CA ARG A 120 -13.92 2.18 -8.81
C ARG A 120 -12.81 1.60 -9.68
N ASP A 121 -11.57 2.05 -9.49
CA ASP A 121 -10.43 1.71 -10.34
C ASP A 121 -9.65 0.48 -9.86
N PHE A 122 -10.12 -0.21 -8.81
CA PHE A 122 -9.50 -1.47 -8.33
C PHE A 122 -9.34 -2.53 -9.42
N VAL A 123 -10.24 -2.54 -10.41
CA VAL A 123 -10.15 -3.45 -11.57
C VAL A 123 -8.86 -3.26 -12.38
N ASN A 124 -8.29 -2.05 -12.38
CA ASN A 124 -7.04 -1.76 -13.07
C ASN A 124 -5.87 -2.49 -12.40
N ILE A 125 -5.86 -2.58 -11.07
CA ILE A 125 -4.83 -3.32 -10.31
C ILE A 125 -4.89 -4.81 -10.69
N ALA A 126 -6.07 -5.42 -10.68
CA ALA A 126 -6.24 -6.82 -11.08
C ALA A 126 -5.73 -7.06 -12.52
N THR A 127 -6.05 -6.17 -13.44
CA THR A 127 -5.59 -6.24 -14.84
C THR A 127 -4.07 -6.08 -14.95
N GLY A 128 -3.49 -5.14 -14.19
CA GLY A 128 -2.05 -4.91 -14.14
C GLY A 128 -1.29 -6.12 -13.58
N LEU A 129 -1.80 -6.75 -12.52
CA LEU A 129 -1.20 -7.95 -11.94
C LEU A 129 -1.14 -9.11 -12.95
N MET A 130 -2.23 -9.35 -13.70
CA MET A 130 -2.22 -10.35 -14.77
C MET A 130 -1.17 -10.02 -15.84
N SER A 131 -1.03 -8.73 -16.21
CA SER A 131 -0.09 -8.32 -17.25
C SER A 131 1.39 -8.54 -16.88
N VAL A 132 1.70 -8.60 -15.58
CA VAL A 132 3.06 -8.87 -15.07
C VAL A 132 3.27 -10.33 -14.66
N GLY A 133 2.32 -11.22 -14.98
CA GLY A 133 2.52 -12.67 -14.88
C GLY A 133 1.81 -13.38 -13.73
N PHE A 134 0.98 -12.68 -12.94
CA PHE A 134 0.14 -13.35 -11.93
C PHE A 134 -0.89 -14.25 -12.61
N SER A 135 -1.10 -15.45 -12.07
CA SER A 135 -2.24 -16.28 -12.46
C SER A 135 -3.55 -15.68 -11.93
N ASN A 136 -4.71 -16.13 -12.44
CA ASN A 136 -6.01 -15.71 -11.90
C ASN A 136 -6.13 -16.02 -10.40
N ASP A 137 -5.63 -17.18 -9.97
CA ASP A 137 -5.65 -17.59 -8.56
C ASP A 137 -4.78 -16.65 -7.72
N ASP A 138 -3.59 -16.27 -8.20
CA ASP A 138 -2.73 -15.31 -7.51
C ASP A 138 -3.35 -13.91 -7.44
N VAL A 139 -4.04 -13.47 -8.49
CA VAL A 139 -4.78 -12.20 -8.48
C VAL A 139 -5.87 -12.25 -7.41
N ASP A 140 -6.65 -13.31 -7.32
CA ASP A 140 -7.69 -13.47 -6.30
C ASP A 140 -7.10 -13.46 -4.87
N LEU A 141 -5.91 -14.06 -4.69
CA LEU A 141 -5.14 -13.97 -3.44
C LEU A 141 -4.82 -12.51 -3.07
N VAL A 142 -4.14 -11.78 -3.95
CA VAL A 142 -3.70 -10.39 -3.69
C VAL A 142 -4.89 -9.43 -3.55
N MET A 143 -5.93 -9.61 -4.35
CA MET A 143 -7.08 -8.71 -4.38
C MET A 143 -8.03 -8.87 -3.20
N GLY A 144 -7.95 -9.98 -2.44
CA GLY A 144 -8.73 -10.09 -1.21
C GLY A 144 -8.60 -11.39 -0.43
N ASN A 145 -8.36 -12.54 -1.08
CA ASN A 145 -8.41 -13.83 -0.36
C ASN A 145 -7.30 -13.97 0.70
N ASN A 146 -6.15 -13.33 0.50
CA ASN A 146 -5.11 -13.29 1.54
C ASN A 146 -5.56 -12.50 2.78
N TRP A 147 -6.20 -11.34 2.58
CA TRP A 147 -6.77 -10.58 3.69
C TRP A 147 -7.87 -11.36 4.40
N LEU A 148 -8.79 -11.98 3.66
CA LEU A 148 -9.85 -12.82 4.22
C LEU A 148 -9.26 -13.92 5.11
N ARG A 149 -8.32 -14.71 4.59
CA ARG A 149 -7.63 -15.76 5.35
C ARG A 149 -6.92 -15.20 6.59
N PHE A 150 -6.28 -14.04 6.46
CA PHE A 150 -5.63 -13.38 7.60
C PHE A 150 -6.64 -13.00 8.69
N PHE A 151 -7.78 -12.41 8.33
CA PHE A 151 -8.84 -12.08 9.29
C PHE A 151 -9.43 -13.34 9.95
N GLU A 152 -9.76 -14.37 9.18
CA GLU A 152 -10.31 -15.63 9.71
C GLU A 152 -9.37 -16.31 10.69
N SER A 153 -8.06 -16.30 10.42
CA SER A 153 -7.05 -16.89 11.30
C SER A 153 -6.68 -16.04 12.52
N SER A 154 -6.93 -14.72 12.47
CA SER A 154 -6.53 -13.78 13.52
C SER A 154 -7.64 -13.48 14.53
N PHE A 155 -8.90 -13.64 14.13
CA PHE A 155 -10.06 -13.30 14.96
C PHE A 155 -10.90 -14.55 15.25
N GLU A 156 -10.44 -15.38 16.18
CA GLU A 156 -11.25 -16.47 16.72
C GLU A 156 -12.31 -15.93 17.69
N SER A 157 -13.50 -16.54 17.71
CA SER A 157 -14.51 -16.23 18.73
C SER A 157 -13.93 -16.49 20.12
N LEU A 158 -14.07 -15.51 21.03
CA LEU A 158 -13.78 -15.72 22.45
C LEU A 158 -14.58 -16.93 22.94
N LYS A 159 -13.87 -17.98 23.37
CA LYS A 159 -14.47 -19.17 23.99
C LYS A 159 -14.93 -18.89 25.41
#